data_AF-A0A2K3JIU3-F1
#
_entry.id   AF-A0A2K3JIU3-F1
#
_cell.length_a   1.000
_cell.length_b   1.000
_cell.length_c   1.000
_cell.angle_alpha   90.00
_cell.angle_beta   90.00
_cell.angle_gamma   90.00
#
_symmetry.space_group_name_H-M   'P 1'
#
loop_
_entity.id
_entity.type
_entity.pdbx_description
1 polymer ?
#
loop_
_entity_poly.entity_id
_entity_poly.type
_entity_poly.pdbx_seq_one_letter_code
_entity_poly.pdbx_strand_id
1 'polypeptide(L)' 'MKGSPMNEEDKKELIEEFKKGDGAKRLDMWDYALAQQVLWENIIAELQKIAHEQGVDKELDKRIEEDMKNLG' A
#
# COMPACT_ATOMS: atom_id res chain seq x y z
N MET A 1 -12.03 -0.98 -13.15
CA MET A 1 -11.36 -2.21 -12.69
C MET A 1 -11.79 -2.45 -11.25
N LYS A 2 -12.43 -3.58 -10.93
CA LYS A 2 -12.72 -3.99 -9.55
C LYS A 2 -11.90 -5.25 -9.27
N GLY A 3 -10.61 -5.07 -8.98
CA GLY A 3 -9.87 -6.04 -8.18
C GLY A 3 -9.87 -5.48 -6.76
N SER A 4 -10.35 -6.24 -5.78
CA SER A 4 -10.16 -5.86 -4.38
C SER A 4 -8.64 -5.78 -4.11
N PRO A 5 -8.18 -4.81 -3.31
CA PRO A 5 -6.81 -4.87 -2.77
C PRO A 5 -6.58 -6.25 -2.15
N MET A 6 -5.36 -6.81 -2.28
CA MET A 6 -5.03 -8.07 -1.62
C MET A 6 -5.39 -7.97 -0.14
N ASN A 7 -6.28 -8.86 0.29
CA ASN A 7 -6.64 -8.97 1.70
C ASN A 7 -5.60 -9.86 2.42
N GLU A 8 -5.76 -10.03 3.73
CA GLU A 8 -4.82 -10.85 4.52
C GLU A 8 -4.84 -12.34 4.13
N GLU A 9 -5.91 -12.84 3.52
CA GLU A 9 -6.00 -14.20 2.97
C GLU A 9 -5.17 -14.32 1.68
N ASP A 10 -5.35 -13.39 0.74
CA ASP A 10 -4.57 -13.35 -0.52
C ASP A 10 -3.06 -13.26 -0.24
N LYS A 11 -2.69 -12.47 0.77
CA LYS A 11 -1.29 -12.36 1.23
C LYS A 11 -0.76 -13.69 1.76
N LYS A 12 -1.55 -14.43 2.55
CA LYS A 12 -1.14 -15.74 3.07
C LYS A 12 -0.94 -16.73 1.93
N GLU A 13 -1.88 -16.77 0.98
CA GLU A 13 -1.80 -17.63 -0.19
C GLU A 13 -0.54 -17.34 -1.03
N LEU A 14 -0.26 -16.06 -1.32
CA LEU A 14 0.94 -15.64 -2.04
C LEU A 14 2.23 -16.12 -1.33
N ILE A 15 2.30 -15.97 -0.01
CA ILE A 15 3.46 -16.39 0.79
C ILE A 15 3.61 -17.92 0.82
N GLU A 16 2.50 -18.65 0.92
CA GLU A 16 2.55 -20.11 0.83
C GLU A 16 3.00 -20.61 -0.53
N GLU A 17 2.50 -20.01 -1.60
CA GLU A 17 2.94 -20.32 -2.96
C GLU A 17 4.43 -20.03 -3.17
N PHE A 18 4.92 -18.90 -2.64
CA PHE A 18 6.33 -18.54 -2.72
C PHE A 18 7.22 -19.58 -2.02
N LYS A 19 6.80 -20.06 -0.84
CA LYS A 19 7.50 -21.12 -0.10
C LYS A 19 7.56 -22.42 -0.90
N LYS A 20 6.46 -22.79 -1.56
CA LYS A 20 6.34 -24.03 -2.35
C LYS A 20 7.00 -23.94 -3.75
N GLY A 21 7.20 -22.72 -4.27
CA GLY A 21 7.79 -22.48 -5.59
C GLY A 21 9.27 -22.85 -5.69
N ASP A 22 9.73 -23.10 -6.91
CA ASP A 22 11.15 -23.29 -7.22
C ASP A 22 11.87 -21.93 -7.36
N GLY A 23 13.17 -21.96 -7.70
CA GLY A 23 13.98 -20.74 -7.82
C GLY A 23 13.43 -19.74 -8.84
N ALA A 24 13.02 -20.22 -10.02
CA ALA A 24 12.49 -19.36 -11.08
C ALA A 24 11.14 -18.76 -10.69
N LYS A 25 10.19 -19.59 -10.22
CA LYS A 25 8.87 -19.13 -9.77
C LYS A 25 8.98 -18.10 -8.65
N ARG A 26 9.91 -18.29 -7.71
CA ARG A 26 10.16 -17.30 -6.64
C ARG A 26 10.64 -15.97 -7.18
N LEU A 27 11.56 -15.97 -8.15
CA LEU A 27 12.05 -14.74 -8.77
C LEU A 27 10.92 -14.00 -9.49
N ASP A 28 10.10 -14.71 -10.26
CA ASP A 28 8.95 -14.11 -10.98
C ASP A 28 7.93 -13.51 -10.00
N MET A 29 7.59 -14.24 -8.93
CA MET A 29 6.68 -13.74 -7.89
C MET A 29 7.24 -12.53 -7.16
N TRP A 30 8.55 -12.50 -6.92
CA TRP A 30 9.20 -11.37 -6.27
C TRP A 30 9.27 -10.15 -7.19
N ASP A 31 9.63 -10.33 -8.45
CA ASP A 31 9.65 -9.26 -9.46
C ASP A 31 8.25 -8.63 -9.62
N TYR A 32 7.21 -9.47 -9.67
CA TYR A 32 5.83 -9.01 -9.66
C TYR A 32 5.51 -8.14 -8.44
N ALA A 33 5.88 -8.58 -7.23
CA ALA A 33 5.63 -7.81 -6.01
C ALA A 33 6.37 -6.45 -6.00
N LEU A 34 7.61 -6.41 -6.50
CA LEU A 34 8.38 -5.18 -6.64
C LEU A 34 7.73 -4.21 -7.63
N ALA A 35 7.26 -4.71 -8.78
CA ALA A 35 6.55 -3.89 -9.75
C ALA A 35 5.26 -3.31 -9.17
N GLN A 36 4.51 -4.08 -8.37
CA GLN A 36 3.33 -3.59 -7.67
C GLN A 36 3.69 -2.51 -6.64
N GLN A 37 4.79 -2.68 -5.89
CA GLN A 37 5.25 -1.67 -4.92
C GLN A 37 5.52 -0.33 -5.61
N VAL A 38 6.29 -0.32 -6.70
CA VAL A 38 6.63 0.91 -7.43
C VAL A 38 5.37 1.59 -7.98
N LEU A 39 4.40 0.83 -8.49
CA LEU A 39 3.13 1.37 -8.95
C LEU A 39 2.37 2.07 -7.82
N TRP A 40 2.26 1.41 -6.66
CA TRP A 40 1.57 1.97 -5.49
C TRP A 40 2.26 3.21 -4.93
N GLU A 41 3.60 3.23 -4.90
CA GLU A 41 4.37 4.41 -4.48
C GLU A 41 4.07 5.63 -5.35
N ASN A 42 4.01 5.46 -6.68
CA ASN A 42 3.67 6.54 -7.60
C ASN A 42 2.24 7.03 -7.42
N ILE A 43 1.28 6.11 -7.24
CA ILE A 43 -0.12 6.45 -6.97
C ILE A 43 -0.23 7.25 -5.65
N ILE A 44 0.45 6.81 -4.60
CA ILE A 44 0.44 7.49 -3.29
C ILE A 44 1.02 8.90 -3.43
N ALA A 45 2.15 9.06 -4.13
CA ALA A 45 2.75 10.37 -4.35
C ALA A 45 1.81 11.33 -5.09
N GLU A 46 1.08 10.84 -6.09
CA GLU A 46 0.10 11.64 -6.84
C GLU A 46 -1.11 12.00 -5.97
N LEU A 47 -1.62 11.05 -5.18
CA LEU A 47 -2.70 11.30 -4.22
C LEU A 47 -2.29 12.34 -3.17
N GLN A 48 -1.06 12.26 -2.64
CA GLN A 48 -0.53 13.23 -1.69
C GLN A 48 -0.43 14.62 -2.30
N LYS A 49 0.07 14.72 -3.54
CA LYS A 49 0.12 15.99 -4.28
C LYS A 49 -1.28 16.60 -4.43
N ILE A 50 -2.25 15.80 -4.87
CA ILE A 50 -3.64 16.25 -5.04
C ILE A 50 -4.24 16.68 -3.70
N ALA A 51 -4.02 15.91 -2.63
CA ALA A 51 -4.52 16.22 -1.29
C ALA A 51 -3.96 17.55 -0.78
N HIS A 52 -2.67 17.82 -1.02
CA HIS A 52 -2.03 19.09 -0.69
C HIS A 52 -2.60 20.26 -1.50
N GLU A 53 -2.72 20.09 -2.82
CA GLU A 53 -3.29 21.12 -3.71
C GLU A 53 -4.75 21.46 -3.35
N GLN A 54 -5.51 20.48 -2.86
CA GLN A 54 -6.90 20.64 -2.43
C GLN A 54 -7.05 21.05 -0.95
N GLY A 55 -5.94 21.13 -0.19
CA GLY A 55 -5.96 21.45 1.24
C GLY A 55 -6.64 20.40 2.12
N VAL A 56 -6.73 19.14 1.65
CA VAL A 56 -7.26 17.99 2.42
C VAL A 56 -6.27 17.57 3.50
N ASP A 57 -4.98 17.75 3.25
CA ASP A 57 -3.90 17.55 4.21
C ASP A 57 -4.08 18.40 5.48
N LYS A 58 -4.61 19.62 5.38
CA LYS A 58 -4.94 20.47 6.55
C LYS A 58 -6.02 19.86 7.44
N GLU A 59 -6.94 19.09 6.87
CA GLU A 59 -7.97 18.37 7.64
C GLU A 59 -7.38 17.12 8.29
N LEU A 60 -6.42 16.46 7.62
CA LEU A 60 -5.63 15.38 8.20
C LEU A 60 -4.77 15.88 9.37
N ASP A 61 -4.08 17.02 9.22
CA ASP A 61 -3.26 17.64 10.25
C ASP A 61 -4.08 18.00 11.49
N LYS A 62 -5.28 18.58 11.30
CA LYS A 62 -6.21 18.86 12.41
C LYS A 62 -6.64 17.61 13.15
N ARG A 63 -6.95 16.52 12.42
CA ARG A 63 -7.32 15.24 13.05
C ARG A 63 -6.17 14.65 13.85
N ILE A 64 -4.95 14.73 13.33
CA ILE A 64 -3.74 14.29 14.04
C ILE A 64 -3.53 15.14 15.31
N GLU A 65 -3.70 16.46 15.22
CA GLU A 65 -3.61 17.35 16.39
C GLU A 65 -4.68 17.06 17.45
N GLU A 66 -5.91 16.76 17.04
CA GLU A 66 -7.01 16.38 17.94
C GLU A 66 -6.74 15.04 18.62
N ASP A 67 -6.30 14.03 17.87
CA ASP A 67 -5.93 12.73 18.42
C ASP A 67 -4.77 12.85 19.41
N MET A 68 -3.76 13.67 19.11
CA MET A 68 -2.64 13.93 20.02
C MET A 68 -3.06 14.65 21.32
N LYS A 69 -4.01 15.59 21.25
CA LYS A 69 -4.56 16.27 22.44
C LYS A 69 -5.38 15.34 23.32
N ASN A 70 -6.02 14.32 22.75
CA ASN A 70 -6.83 13.34 23.48
C ASN A 70 -5.98 12.19 24.07
N LEU A 71 -4.70 12.11 23.72
CA LEU A 71 -3.74 11.12 24.25
C LEU A 71 -2.92 11.64 25.45
N GLY A 72 -3.01 12.93 25.78
CA GLY A 72 -2.36 13.57 26.93
C GLY A 72 -3.35 13.94 28.02
#